data_AF-R9IGH9-F1
#
_entry.id   AF-R9IGH9-F1
#
_cell.length_a   1.000
_cell.length_b   1.000
_cell.length_c   1.000
_cell.angle_alpha   90.00
_cell.angle_beta   90.00
_cell.angle_gamma   90.00
#
_symmetry.space_group_name_H-M   'P 1'
#
loop_
_entity.id
_entity.type
_entity.pdbx_description
1 polymer ?
#
loop_
_entity_poly.entity_id
_entity_poly.type
_entity_poly.pdbx_seq_one_letter_code
_entity_poly.pdbx_strand_id
1 'polypeptide(L)'
;MSHSCWKYEVRQISKKKKKDRKILCYGENDRVKFAFEGAKIALPVFIDEYSKECDRKTVIENKVISLVTIEIAIMTVFMPIIPFGSISKFLFDDSNSIVIATTFACIFLCIGIIIMAVSFGILMSAVNIQTYSKVDIEKLDLEENLTQDVNSVEKGLCDHYKEITLANSALNDKKANKYKIGLPLTIFSFWSMVLGTILLKLL
;
A
#
# COMPACT_ATOMS: atom_id res chain seq x y z
N MET A 1 26.11 -26.47 24.38
CA MET A 1 25.54 -25.15 24.04
C MET A 1 26.22 -24.69 22.76
N SER A 2 25.82 -25.24 21.60
CA SER A 2 24.89 -24.68 20.60
C SER A 2 25.37 -23.37 19.97
N HIS A 3 26.18 -23.50 18.91
CA HIS A 3 26.48 -22.45 17.93
C HIS A 3 25.29 -22.28 16.97
N SER A 4 24.71 -21.10 16.88
CA SER A 4 23.72 -20.75 15.84
C SER A 4 24.40 -19.95 14.72
N CYS A 5 24.99 -20.68 13.78
CA CYS A 5 25.41 -20.15 12.47
C CYS A 5 24.17 -20.06 11.57
N TRP A 6 23.92 -18.89 10.98
CA TRP A 6 22.80 -18.64 10.09
C TRP A 6 22.83 -19.59 8.87
N LYS A 7 21.97 -20.61 8.89
CA LYS A 7 21.64 -21.44 7.71
C LYS A 7 20.33 -20.94 7.12
N TYR A 8 20.38 -20.23 6.00
CA TYR A 8 19.19 -20.01 5.16
C TYR A 8 19.02 -21.18 4.19
N GLU A 9 17.97 -21.96 4.43
CA GLU A 9 17.50 -23.05 3.58
C GLU A 9 16.64 -22.45 2.45
N VAL A 10 17.21 -22.35 1.25
CA VAL A 10 16.47 -21.91 0.05
C VAL A 10 15.55 -23.06 -0.37
N ARG A 11 14.26 -22.92 -0.08
CA ARG A 11 13.21 -23.86 -0.50
C ARG A 11 13.06 -23.79 -2.04
N GLN A 12 13.71 -24.71 -2.74
CA GLN A 12 13.67 -24.85 -4.20
C GLN A 12 12.29 -25.36 -4.67
N ILE A 13 11.58 -24.54 -5.44
CA ILE A 13 10.47 -25.01 -6.28
C ILE A 13 11.08 -25.71 -7.50
N SER A 14 11.00 -27.04 -7.48
CA SER A 14 10.76 -27.92 -8.64
C SER A 14 11.37 -27.53 -10.00
N LYS A 15 12.40 -28.27 -10.42
CA LYS A 15 12.39 -29.00 -11.71
C LYS A 15 13.50 -30.05 -11.76
N LYS A 16 13.08 -31.32 -11.86
CA LYS A 16 13.90 -32.49 -12.20
C LYS A 16 14.77 -32.20 -13.45
N LYS A 17 16.09 -32.29 -13.32
CA LYS A 17 16.97 -32.84 -14.37
C LYS A 17 18.29 -33.33 -13.76
N LYS A 18 18.38 -34.67 -13.70
CA LYS A 18 19.58 -35.46 -13.41
C LYS A 18 20.65 -35.11 -14.47
N LYS A 19 21.84 -34.65 -14.06
CA LYS A 19 23.05 -34.75 -14.87
C LYS A 19 24.27 -34.79 -13.95
N ASP A 20 25.11 -35.78 -14.19
CA ASP A 20 26.22 -36.25 -13.36
C ASP A 20 27.13 -35.15 -12.84
N ARG A 21 27.30 -35.08 -11.52
CA ARG A 21 28.37 -34.30 -10.89
C ARG A 21 29.53 -35.24 -10.61
N LYS A 22 30.57 -35.17 -11.44
CA LYS A 22 31.91 -35.68 -11.10
C LYS A 22 32.34 -35.04 -9.76
N ILE A 23 32.61 -35.88 -8.78
CA ILE A 23 33.24 -35.48 -7.52
C ILE A 23 34.69 -35.12 -7.86
N LEU A 24 35.00 -33.82 -7.83
CA LEU A 24 36.35 -33.31 -7.96
C LEU A 24 36.86 -33.11 -6.53
N CYS A 25 37.62 -34.08 -6.03
CA CYS A 25 38.32 -33.94 -4.76
C CYS A 25 39.40 -32.87 -4.93
N TYR A 26 39.19 -31.68 -4.38
CA TYR A 26 40.27 -30.71 -4.19
C TYR A 26 40.77 -30.81 -2.75
N GLY A 27 42.08 -31.04 -2.66
CA GLY A 27 42.82 -31.12 -1.42
C GLY A 27 42.80 -29.82 -0.63
N GLU A 28 43.14 -30.00 0.64
CA GLU A 28 43.26 -29.02 1.70
C GLU A 28 44.35 -27.99 1.37
N ASN A 29 43.96 -26.83 0.82
CA ASN A 29 44.58 -25.49 0.96
C ASN A 29 44.12 -24.59 -0.20
N ASP A 30 43.02 -23.87 0.04
CA ASP A 30 42.79 -22.51 -0.45
C ASP A 30 41.36 -22.14 -0.04
N ARG A 31 41.21 -21.53 1.14
CA ARG A 31 39.99 -20.78 1.43
C ARG A 31 40.01 -19.57 0.52
N VAL A 32 39.56 -19.74 -0.73
CA VAL A 32 39.20 -18.63 -1.60
C VAL A 32 38.17 -17.81 -0.82
N LYS A 33 38.62 -16.74 -0.17
CA LYS A 33 37.72 -15.74 0.42
C LYS A 33 36.91 -15.22 -0.75
N PHE A 34 35.65 -15.65 -0.85
CA PHE A 34 34.71 -15.08 -1.80
C PHE A 34 34.60 -13.59 -1.49
N ALA A 35 35.32 -12.77 -2.23
CA ALA A 35 35.25 -11.32 -2.10
C ALA A 35 33.96 -10.86 -2.78
N PHE A 36 33.07 -10.23 -2.03
CA PHE A 36 31.85 -9.64 -2.56
C PHE A 36 32.14 -8.24 -3.14
N GLU A 37 33.07 -8.15 -4.10
CA GLU A 37 33.51 -6.85 -4.66
C GLU A 37 32.34 -6.05 -5.28
N GLY A 38 31.32 -6.75 -5.78
CA GLY A 38 30.10 -6.12 -6.29
C GLY A 38 29.21 -5.52 -5.19
N ALA A 39 29.33 -5.94 -3.93
CA ALA A 39 28.54 -5.40 -2.82
C ALA A 39 28.87 -3.93 -2.57
N LYS A 40 30.15 -3.54 -2.67
CA LYS A 40 30.57 -2.13 -2.60
C LYS A 40 29.87 -1.23 -3.61
N ILE A 41 29.61 -1.75 -4.81
CA ILE A 41 28.94 -1.03 -5.89
C ILE A 41 27.41 -1.09 -5.73
N ALA A 42 26.88 -2.21 -5.26
CA ALA A 42 25.44 -2.43 -5.13
C ALA A 42 24.83 -1.76 -3.89
N LEU A 43 25.58 -1.67 -2.78
CA LEU A 43 25.12 -1.10 -1.52
C LEU A 43 24.56 0.33 -1.67
N PRO A 44 25.23 1.30 -2.32
CA PRO A 44 24.66 2.62 -2.52
C PRO A 44 23.36 2.60 -3.33
N VAL A 45 23.20 1.66 -4.27
CA VAL A 45 21.96 1.47 -5.03
C VAL A 45 20.84 0.95 -4.13
N PHE A 46 21.12 0.01 -3.23
CA PHE A 46 20.13 -0.49 -2.27
C PHE A 46 19.70 0.58 -1.26
N ILE A 47 20.62 1.44 -0.81
CA ILE A 47 20.32 2.58 0.05
C ILE A 47 19.42 3.58 -0.68
N ASP A 48 19.78 3.93 -1.93
CA ASP A 48 18.99 4.85 -2.77
C ASP A 48 17.58 4.32 -3.03
N GLU A 49 17.43 3.03 -3.36
CA GLU A 49 16.12 2.42 -3.56
C GLU A 49 15.28 2.41 -2.29
N TYR A 50 15.89 2.14 -1.14
CA TYR A 50 15.22 2.24 0.16
C TYR A 50 14.72 3.67 0.42
N SER A 51 15.55 4.68 0.16
CA SER A 51 15.15 6.09 0.31
C SER A 51 13.98 6.46 -0.60
N LYS A 52 14.01 6.06 -1.88
CA LYS A 52 12.89 6.25 -2.81
C LYS A 52 11.62 5.56 -2.33
N GLU A 53 11.74 4.38 -1.72
CA GLU A 53 10.60 3.64 -1.19
C GLU A 53 9.99 4.33 0.05
N CYS A 54 10.81 4.96 0.88
CA CYS A 54 10.37 5.85 1.95
C CYS A 54 9.66 7.10 1.41
N ASP A 55 10.16 7.71 0.34
CA ASP A 55 9.50 8.85 -0.30
C ASP A 55 8.15 8.44 -0.92
N ARG A 56 8.11 7.27 -1.57
CA ARG A 56 6.89 6.69 -2.15
C ARG A 56 5.81 6.51 -1.09
N LYS A 57 6.16 6.03 0.11
CA LYS A 57 5.24 5.95 1.25
C LYS A 57 4.60 7.31 1.53
N THR A 58 5.42 8.33 1.75
CA THR A 58 4.94 9.68 2.12
C THR A 58 4.00 10.25 1.05
N VAL A 59 4.35 10.07 -0.22
CA VAL A 59 3.50 10.51 -1.34
C VAL A 59 2.15 9.78 -1.35
N ILE A 60 2.13 8.46 -1.13
CA ILE A 60 0.89 7.68 -1.10
C ILE A 60 0.04 8.09 0.11
N GLU A 61 0.63 8.21 1.30
CA GLU A 61 -0.07 8.62 2.52
C GLU A 61 -0.70 10.01 2.37
N ASN A 62 0.05 10.97 1.83
CA ASN A 62 -0.45 12.31 1.57
C ASN A 62 -1.63 12.32 0.59
N LYS A 63 -1.56 11.52 -0.49
CA LYS A 63 -2.66 11.39 -1.46
C LYS A 63 -3.91 10.76 -0.82
N VAL A 64 -3.74 9.72 -0.01
CA VAL A 64 -4.86 9.07 0.70
C VAL A 64 -5.49 10.04 1.69
N ILE A 65 -4.71 10.71 2.53
CA ILE A 65 -5.20 11.70 3.51
C ILE A 65 -5.95 12.82 2.79
N SER A 66 -5.39 13.35 1.69
CA SER A 66 -6.04 14.38 0.89
C SER A 66 -7.41 13.92 0.37
N LEU A 67 -7.52 12.70 -0.14
CA LEU A 67 -8.78 12.15 -0.64
C LEU A 67 -9.81 11.96 0.48
N VAL A 68 -9.38 11.46 1.65
CA VAL A 68 -10.23 11.36 2.85
C VAL A 68 -10.76 12.74 3.28
N THR A 69 -9.91 13.77 3.27
CA THR A 69 -10.33 15.15 3.57
C THR A 69 -11.38 15.66 2.57
N ILE A 70 -11.20 15.36 1.28
CA ILE A 70 -12.17 15.72 0.23
C ILE A 70 -13.51 15.03 0.48
N GLU A 71 -13.51 13.73 0.83
CA GLU A 71 -14.75 13.00 1.14
C GLU A 71 -15.51 13.61 2.33
N ILE A 72 -14.80 13.95 3.41
CA ILE A 72 -15.39 14.62 4.57
C ILE A 72 -15.98 15.97 4.16
N ALA A 73 -15.27 16.74 3.33
CA ALA A 73 -15.75 18.04 2.84
C ALA A 73 -17.02 17.89 1.98
N ILE A 74 -17.05 16.93 1.05
CA ILE A 74 -18.23 16.63 0.23
C ILE A 74 -19.42 16.28 1.13
N MET A 75 -19.25 15.35 2.06
CA MET A 75 -20.35 14.96 2.97
C MET A 75 -20.88 16.14 3.79
N THR A 76 -19.98 16.98 4.29
CA THR A 76 -20.33 18.19 5.07
C THR A 76 -21.11 19.20 4.23
N VAL A 77 -20.73 19.40 2.97
CA VAL A 77 -21.39 20.34 2.05
C VAL A 77 -22.74 19.80 1.58
N PHE A 78 -22.86 18.51 1.28
CA PHE A 78 -24.10 17.95 0.72
C PHE A 78 -25.22 17.79 1.74
N MET A 79 -24.90 17.46 3.00
CA MET A 79 -25.90 17.24 4.05
C MET A 79 -26.93 18.38 4.19
N PRO A 80 -26.55 19.67 4.25
CA PRO A 80 -27.53 20.76 4.30
C PRO A 80 -28.19 21.10 2.95
N ILE A 81 -27.60 20.71 1.82
CA ILE A 81 -28.11 21.08 0.48
C ILE A 81 -29.29 20.19 0.07
N ILE A 82 -29.32 18.94 0.54
CA ILE A 82 -30.39 17.99 0.24
C ILE A 82 -31.69 18.46 0.92
N PRO A 83 -32.78 18.69 0.16
CA PRO A 83 -34.02 19.25 0.71
C PRO A 83 -34.87 18.19 1.42
N PHE A 84 -34.35 17.57 2.49
CA PHE A 84 -35.01 16.45 3.20
C PHE A 84 -36.44 16.76 3.64
N GLY A 85 -36.74 18.00 4.03
CA GLY A 85 -38.08 18.41 4.45
C GLY A 85 -39.13 18.44 3.34
N SER A 86 -38.72 18.49 2.07
CA SER A 86 -39.62 18.51 0.92
C SER A 86 -39.81 17.13 0.28
N ILE A 87 -38.88 16.18 0.52
CA ILE A 87 -38.91 14.84 -0.09
C ILE A 87 -40.21 14.11 0.20
N SER A 88 -40.71 14.16 1.43
CA SER A 88 -41.97 13.49 1.79
C SER A 88 -43.15 14.05 1.01
N LYS A 89 -43.19 15.37 0.78
CA LYS A 89 -44.25 16.01 -0.01
C LYS A 89 -44.22 15.51 -1.45
N PHE A 90 -43.04 15.44 -2.06
CA PHE A 90 -42.90 14.99 -3.45
C PHE A 90 -43.18 13.49 -3.65
N LEU A 91 -42.94 12.66 -2.63
CA LEU A 91 -43.23 11.23 -2.68
C LEU A 91 -44.73 10.90 -2.57
N PHE A 92 -45.53 11.80 -1.98
CA PHE A 92 -46.99 11.67 -1.85
C PHE A 92 -47.75 12.67 -2.73
N ASP A 93 -47.08 13.20 -3.76
CA ASP A 93 -47.70 14.11 -4.72
C ASP A 93 -48.71 13.36 -5.61
N ASP A 94 -49.76 14.05 -6.06
CA ASP A 94 -50.79 13.48 -6.93
C ASP A 94 -50.26 13.20 -8.35
N SER A 95 -49.16 13.86 -8.75
CA SER A 95 -48.51 13.66 -10.04
C SER A 95 -47.56 12.47 -10.02
N ASN A 96 -47.94 11.40 -10.72
CA ASN A 96 -47.09 10.22 -10.93
C ASN A 96 -45.69 10.59 -11.47
N SER A 97 -45.57 11.63 -12.30
CA SER A 97 -44.27 12.06 -12.83
C SER A 97 -43.34 12.62 -11.75
N ILE A 98 -43.89 13.39 -10.80
CA ILE A 98 -43.12 13.96 -9.68
C ILE A 98 -42.69 12.85 -8.74
N VAL A 99 -43.58 11.92 -8.42
CA VAL A 99 -43.28 10.77 -7.55
C VAL A 99 -42.17 9.89 -8.16
N ILE A 100 -42.25 9.58 -9.45
CA ILE A 100 -41.23 8.79 -10.16
C ILE A 100 -39.87 9.50 -10.13
N ALA A 101 -39.83 10.78 -10.51
CA ALA A 101 -38.58 11.55 -10.53
C ALA A 101 -37.95 11.67 -9.13
N THR A 102 -38.77 11.92 -8.11
CA THR A 102 -38.33 11.96 -6.70
C THR A 102 -37.74 10.62 -6.28
N THR A 103 -38.38 9.52 -6.66
CA THR A 103 -37.91 8.16 -6.35
C THR A 103 -36.54 7.90 -6.95
N PHE A 104 -36.33 8.22 -8.23
CA PHE A 104 -35.02 8.11 -8.87
C PHE A 104 -33.96 8.99 -8.20
N ALA A 105 -34.32 10.23 -7.87
CA ALA A 105 -33.42 11.15 -7.20
C ALA A 105 -32.98 10.62 -5.82
N CYS A 106 -33.91 10.08 -5.04
CA CYS A 106 -33.62 9.42 -3.76
C CYS A 106 -32.73 8.19 -3.93
N ILE A 107 -32.96 7.36 -4.96
CA ILE A 107 -32.10 6.20 -5.26
C ILE A 107 -30.66 6.65 -5.54
N PHE A 108 -30.47 7.67 -6.38
CA PHE A 108 -29.14 8.22 -6.67
C PHE A 108 -28.45 8.77 -5.42
N LEU A 109 -29.18 9.46 -4.54
CA LEU A 109 -28.64 9.93 -3.27
C LEU A 109 -28.22 8.77 -2.36
N CYS A 110 -29.08 7.77 -2.18
CA CYS A 110 -28.80 6.61 -1.34
C CYS A 110 -27.59 5.83 -1.86
N ILE A 111 -27.55 5.52 -3.16
CA ILE A 111 -26.41 4.84 -3.80
C ILE A 111 -25.13 5.66 -3.61
N GLY A 112 -25.21 6.97 -3.85
CA GLY A 112 -24.07 7.88 -3.68
C GLY A 112 -23.53 7.86 -2.25
N ILE A 113 -24.39 8.02 -1.25
CA ILE A 113 -23.99 8.01 0.17
C ILE A 113 -23.39 6.66 0.58
N ILE A 114 -24.00 5.54 0.16
CA ILE A 114 -23.49 4.19 0.47
C ILE A 114 -22.10 3.99 -0.14
N ILE A 115 -21.93 4.31 -1.43
CA ILE A 115 -20.64 4.15 -2.11
C ILE A 115 -19.59 5.08 -1.50
N MET A 116 -19.97 6.31 -1.12
CA MET A 116 -19.08 7.24 -0.42
C MET A 116 -18.60 6.63 0.90
N ALA A 117 -19.50 6.06 1.71
CA ALA A 117 -19.13 5.41 2.97
C ALA A 117 -18.20 4.19 2.75
N VAL A 118 -18.44 3.40 1.70
CA VAL A 118 -17.55 2.28 1.32
C VAL A 118 -16.17 2.79 0.92
N SER A 119 -16.11 3.84 0.08
CA SER A 119 -14.85 4.47 -0.33
C SER A 119 -14.07 4.97 0.88
N PHE A 120 -14.73 5.69 1.78
CA PHE A 120 -14.16 6.18 3.02
C PHE A 120 -13.57 5.07 3.88
N GLY A 121 -14.30 3.95 4.05
CA GLY A 121 -13.80 2.78 4.78
C GLY A 121 -12.54 2.17 4.15
N ILE A 122 -12.51 2.05 2.82
CA ILE A 122 -11.33 1.55 2.09
C ILE A 122 -10.14 2.48 2.30
N LEU A 123 -10.32 3.80 2.17
CA LEU A 123 -9.25 4.79 2.30
C LEU A 123 -8.75 4.91 3.75
N MET A 124 -9.65 4.94 4.73
CA MET A 124 -9.28 4.94 6.16
C MET A 124 -8.46 3.70 6.54
N SER A 125 -8.79 2.54 5.96
CA SER A 125 -8.00 1.33 6.17
C SER A 125 -6.59 1.39 5.53
N ALA A 126 -6.33 2.34 4.63
CA ALA A 126 -5.00 2.61 4.08
C ALA A 126 -4.22 3.62 4.94
N VAL A 127 -4.91 4.54 5.64
CA VAL A 127 -4.32 5.48 6.59
C VAL A 127 -3.89 4.80 7.89
N ASN A 128 -4.55 3.69 8.27
CA ASN A 128 -4.22 2.99 9.51
C ASN A 128 -2.71 2.68 9.60
N ILE A 129 -2.12 2.99 10.76
CA ILE A 129 -0.68 2.95 10.98
C ILE A 129 -0.18 1.52 10.76
N GLN A 130 0.65 1.35 9.74
CA GLN A 130 1.38 0.12 9.49
C GLN A 130 2.84 0.36 9.86
N THR A 131 3.44 -0.60 10.55
CA THR A 131 4.85 -0.55 10.94
C THR A 131 5.71 -0.78 9.72
N TYR A 132 6.45 0.24 9.30
CA TYR A 132 7.46 0.12 8.24
C TYR A 132 8.76 -0.39 8.83
N SER A 133 9.44 -1.25 8.09
CA SER A 133 10.77 -1.72 8.47
C SER A 133 11.78 -0.59 8.30
N LYS A 134 12.61 -0.41 9.33
CA LYS A 134 13.73 0.54 9.34
C LYS A 134 15.06 -0.20 9.35
N VAL A 135 16.13 0.50 9.00
CA VAL A 135 17.49 0.00 9.17
C VAL A 135 17.75 -0.25 10.66
N ASP A 136 18.29 -1.42 10.97
CA ASP A 136 18.55 -1.85 12.35
C ASP A 136 19.96 -1.41 12.75
N ILE A 137 20.07 -0.16 13.19
CA ILE A 137 21.35 0.45 13.59
C ILE A 137 21.94 -0.20 14.84
N GLU A 138 21.10 -0.76 15.71
CA GLU A 138 21.54 -1.43 16.94
C GLU A 138 22.25 -2.74 16.61
N LYS A 139 21.75 -3.51 15.63
CA LYS A 139 22.46 -4.69 15.14
C LYS A 139 23.76 -4.34 14.43
N LEU A 140 23.81 -3.21 13.71
CA LEU A 140 25.01 -2.79 13.00
C LEU A 140 26.16 -2.40 13.96
N ASP A 141 25.83 -1.89 15.14
CA ASP A 141 26.79 -1.44 16.16
C ASP A 141 27.32 -2.58 17.05
N LEU A 142 26.88 -3.82 16.84
CA LEU A 142 27.38 -4.97 17.59
C LEU A 142 28.86 -5.23 17.26
N GLU A 143 29.68 -5.42 18.29
CA GLU A 143 31.12 -5.68 18.16
C GLU A 143 31.43 -6.88 17.24
N GLU A 144 30.60 -7.91 17.26
CA GLU A 144 30.70 -9.08 16.38
C GLU A 144 30.50 -8.75 14.89
N ASN A 145 29.71 -7.71 14.57
CA ASN A 145 29.52 -7.23 13.20
C ASN A 145 30.60 -6.22 12.80
N LEU A 146 31.03 -5.36 13.73
CA LEU A 146 32.10 -4.39 13.49
C LEU A 146 33.48 -5.04 13.29
N THR A 147 33.68 -6.24 13.83
CA THR A 147 34.93 -7.03 13.70
C THR A 147 34.97 -7.92 12.46
N GLN A 148 33.88 -8.03 11.69
CA GLN A 148 33.84 -8.79 10.44
C GLN A 148 34.63 -8.11 9.32
N ASP A 149 34.99 -8.89 8.29
CA ASP A 149 35.61 -8.32 7.12
C ASP A 149 34.64 -7.42 6.35
N VAL A 150 35.17 -6.36 5.74
CA VAL A 150 34.39 -5.32 5.06
C VAL A 150 33.45 -5.91 3.99
N ASN A 151 33.92 -6.89 3.21
CA ASN A 151 33.10 -7.48 2.13
C ASN A 151 31.89 -8.24 2.69
N SER A 152 32.06 -8.92 3.83
CA SER A 152 30.96 -9.60 4.53
C SER A 152 29.95 -8.60 5.08
N VAL A 153 30.40 -7.48 5.64
CA VAL A 153 29.53 -6.41 6.15
C VAL A 153 28.76 -5.72 5.02
N GLU A 154 29.44 -5.37 3.92
CA GLU A 154 28.80 -4.75 2.74
C GLU A 154 27.72 -5.65 2.14
N LYS A 155 27.98 -6.96 2.04
CA LYS A 155 26.98 -7.91 1.59
C LYS A 155 25.81 -8.00 2.57
N GLY A 156 26.08 -8.12 3.87
CA GLY A 156 25.05 -8.17 4.89
C GLY A 156 24.14 -6.95 4.86
N LEU A 157 24.71 -5.76 4.65
CA LEU A 157 23.97 -4.52 4.43
C LEU A 157 23.12 -4.58 3.16
N CYS A 158 23.66 -5.06 2.02
CA CYS A 158 22.89 -5.23 0.80
C CYS A 158 21.67 -6.13 1.02
N ASP A 159 21.86 -7.27 1.69
CA ASP A 159 20.79 -8.22 1.99
C ASP A 159 19.74 -7.60 2.92
N HIS A 160 20.17 -6.88 3.97
CA HIS A 160 19.29 -6.18 4.90
C HIS A 160 18.46 -5.09 4.21
N TYR A 161 19.10 -4.20 3.42
CA TYR A 161 18.39 -3.15 2.68
C TYR A 161 17.42 -3.73 1.66
N LYS A 162 17.79 -4.82 0.98
CA LYS A 162 16.89 -5.52 0.06
C LYS A 162 15.66 -6.06 0.78
N GLU A 163 15.85 -6.72 1.93
CA GLU A 163 14.75 -7.29 2.71
C GLU A 163 13.76 -6.22 3.16
N ILE A 164 14.25 -5.15 3.80
CA ILE A 164 13.37 -4.07 4.29
C ILE A 164 12.69 -3.32 3.15
N THR A 165 13.36 -3.13 2.00
CA THR A 165 12.78 -2.45 0.83
C THR A 165 11.66 -3.29 0.22
N LEU A 166 11.85 -4.60 0.06
CA LEU A 166 10.81 -5.49 -0.45
C LEU A 166 9.60 -5.57 0.49
N ALA A 167 9.84 -5.65 1.79
CA ALA A 167 8.78 -5.63 2.80
C ALA A 167 7.97 -4.32 2.74
N ASN A 168 8.66 -3.18 2.73
CA ASN A 168 8.03 -1.86 2.64
C ASN A 168 7.30 -1.66 1.30
N SER A 169 7.85 -2.18 0.20
CA SER A 169 7.21 -2.13 -1.11
C SER A 169 5.87 -2.83 -1.13
N ALA A 170 5.77 -4.02 -0.52
CA ALA A 170 4.50 -4.75 -0.44
C ALA A 170 3.44 -3.97 0.35
N LEU A 171 3.83 -3.27 1.42
CA LEU A 171 2.92 -2.41 2.21
C LEU A 171 2.45 -1.21 1.37
N ASN A 172 3.37 -0.55 0.68
CA ASN A 172 3.07 0.59 -0.19
C ASN A 172 2.18 0.20 -1.37
N ASP A 173 2.40 -0.96 -1.99
CA ASP A 173 1.55 -1.48 -3.07
C ASP A 173 0.13 -1.76 -2.57
N LYS A 174 -0.03 -2.31 -1.36
CA LYS A 174 -1.33 -2.52 -0.73
C LYS A 174 -2.06 -1.19 -0.50
N LYS A 175 -1.37 -0.16 0.00
CA LYS A 175 -1.95 1.18 0.18
C LYS A 175 -2.30 1.84 -1.16
N ALA A 176 -1.41 1.76 -2.15
CA ALA A 176 -1.65 2.28 -3.50
C ALA A 176 -2.86 1.62 -4.16
N ASN A 177 -3.05 0.31 -3.96
CA ASN A 177 -4.20 -0.40 -4.50
C ASN A 177 -5.52 0.07 -3.86
N LYS A 178 -5.53 0.30 -2.54
CA LYS A 178 -6.69 0.89 -1.85
C LYS A 178 -7.03 2.28 -2.40
N TYR A 179 -6.02 3.12 -2.63
CA TYR A 179 -6.22 4.43 -3.27
C TYR A 179 -6.80 4.31 -4.69
N LYS A 180 -6.26 3.40 -5.51
CA LYS A 180 -6.74 3.15 -6.88
C LYS A 180 -8.20 2.69 -6.93
N ILE A 181 -8.67 1.98 -5.90
CA ILE A 181 -10.07 1.55 -5.77
C ILE A 181 -10.93 2.68 -5.17
N GLY A 182 -10.45 3.38 -4.14
CA GLY A 182 -11.20 4.45 -3.48
C GLY A 182 -11.51 5.63 -4.40
N LEU A 183 -10.49 6.15 -5.12
CA LEU A 183 -10.66 7.32 -6.00
C LEU A 183 -11.84 7.22 -6.98
N PRO A 184 -12.00 6.17 -7.81
CA PRO A 184 -13.14 6.07 -8.71
C PRO A 184 -14.48 5.92 -7.96
N LEU A 185 -14.50 5.28 -6.79
CA LEU A 185 -15.70 5.20 -5.96
C LEU A 185 -16.11 6.58 -5.45
N THR A 186 -15.15 7.39 -4.96
CA THR A 186 -15.38 8.79 -4.55
C THR A 186 -15.95 9.64 -5.70
N ILE A 187 -15.39 9.48 -6.91
CA ILE A 187 -15.85 10.23 -8.09
C ILE A 187 -17.28 9.83 -8.46
N PHE A 188 -17.56 8.52 -8.49
CA PHE A 188 -18.88 8.02 -8.82
C PHE A 188 -19.93 8.44 -7.78
N SER A 189 -19.62 8.30 -6.49
CA SER A 189 -20.52 8.70 -5.41
C SER A 189 -20.82 10.20 -5.46
N PHE A 190 -19.81 11.03 -5.69
CA PHE A 190 -19.98 12.48 -5.86
C PHE A 190 -20.98 12.81 -6.97
N TRP A 191 -20.79 12.26 -8.18
CA TRP A 191 -21.70 12.53 -9.30
C TRP A 191 -23.11 11.99 -9.06
N SER A 192 -23.23 10.81 -8.45
CA SER A 192 -24.53 10.26 -8.04
C SER A 192 -25.25 11.20 -7.07
N MET A 193 -24.54 11.76 -6.09
CA MET A 193 -25.09 12.71 -5.12
C MET A 193 -25.47 14.05 -5.78
N VAL A 194 -24.63 14.59 -6.67
CA VAL A 194 -24.90 15.80 -7.44
C VAL A 194 -26.19 15.63 -8.24
N LEU A 195 -26.30 14.56 -9.02
CA LEU A 195 -27.45 14.32 -9.89
C LEU A 195 -28.73 14.12 -9.08
N GLY A 196 -28.68 13.32 -8.01
CA GLY A 196 -29.83 13.14 -7.12
C GLY A 196 -30.28 14.46 -6.47
N THR A 197 -29.34 15.30 -6.05
CA THR A 197 -29.65 16.61 -5.44
C THR A 197 -30.24 17.58 -6.45
N ILE A 198 -29.68 17.65 -7.67
CA ILE A 198 -30.19 18.52 -8.74
C ILE A 198 -31.60 18.10 -9.14
N LEU A 199 -31.85 16.79 -9.33
CA LEU A 199 -33.18 16.28 -9.64
C LEU A 199 -34.20 16.70 -8.59
N LEU A 200 -33.88 16.55 -7.29
CA LEU A 200 -34.79 16.98 -6.22
C LEU A 200 -35.04 18.50 -6.18
N LYS A 201 -34.11 19.32 -6.69
CA LYS A 201 -34.26 20.78 -6.72
C LYS A 201 -35.03 21.29 -7.94
N LEU A 202 -35.12 20.49 -8.99
CA LEU A 202 -35.84 20.84 -10.22
C LEU A 202 -37.31 20.41 -10.18
N LEU A 203 -37.69 19.60 -9.19
CA LEU A 203 -39.07 19.22 -8.88
C LEU A 203 -39.73 20.29 -7.99
#